data_AF-A0A5B8C4B4-F1
#
_entry.id   AF-A0A5B8C4B4-F1
#
_cell.length_a   1.000
_cell.length_b   1.000
_cell.length_c   1.000
_cell.angle_alpha   90.00
_cell.angle_beta   90.00
_cell.angle_gamma   90.00
#
_symmetry.space_group_name_H-M   'P 1'
#
loop_
_entity.id
_entity.type
_entity.pdbx_description
1 polymer ?
#
loop_
_entity_poly.entity_id
_entity_poly.type
_entity_poly.pdbx_seq_one_letter_code
_entity_poly.pdbx_strand_id
1 'polypeptide(L)'
;MNSRGASGSPQSPTEGRHAELSSRLTEHAYALIEAVARATDTAPRAPSIEHVVAMRRELSDYLNGEVLPHLRTEEEILYNFARGAGQGTLVASMEVDHRAMLRQVEQVDRAASPLDAAMAARAVLLLFALRIEKEEEVLLPGLAQVGIDAALVLGRPHHVLGTLPRT
;
A
#
# COMPACT_ATOMS: atom_id res chain seq x y z
N MET A 1 40.51 13.85 8.34
CA MET A 1 39.20 14.26 8.90
C MET A 1 38.11 13.49 8.19
N ASN A 2 37.19 12.94 8.99
CA ASN A 2 36.34 11.78 8.70
C ASN A 2 35.32 11.92 7.56
N SER A 3 35.26 10.86 6.76
CA SER A 3 34.10 10.03 6.40
C SER A 3 32.69 10.53 6.73
N ARG A 4 31.85 10.67 5.69
CA ARG A 4 30.47 10.14 5.68
C ARG A 4 30.21 9.52 4.32
N GLY A 5 30.43 8.20 4.24
CA GLY A 5 29.90 7.39 3.15
C GLY A 5 28.38 7.33 3.28
N ALA A 6 27.68 7.65 2.21
CA ALA A 6 26.29 7.27 2.05
C ALA A 6 26.24 5.74 1.91
N SER A 7 26.06 5.03 3.03
CA SER A 7 25.72 3.62 3.02
C SER A 7 24.19 3.51 3.03
N GLY A 8 23.56 3.76 1.88
CA GLY A 8 22.23 3.21 1.64
C GLY A 8 22.45 1.74 1.28
N SER A 9 21.99 0.83 2.13
CA SER A 9 21.88 -0.59 1.76
C SER A 9 21.08 -0.70 0.45
N PRO A 10 21.39 -1.64 -0.45
CA PRO A 10 20.55 -1.88 -1.62
C PRO A 10 19.13 -2.22 -1.12
N GLN A 11 18.13 -1.44 -1.52
CA GLN A 11 16.74 -1.76 -1.20
C GLN A 11 16.38 -3.10 -1.84
N SER A 12 15.67 -3.95 -1.09
CA SER A 12 15.14 -5.19 -1.66
C SER A 12 14.08 -4.87 -2.74
N PRO A 13 13.82 -5.76 -3.72
CA PRO A 13 12.77 -5.54 -4.73
C PRO A 13 11.40 -5.22 -4.10
N THR A 14 11.10 -5.83 -2.95
CA THR A 14 9.88 -5.58 -2.17
C THR A 14 9.85 -4.17 -1.59
N GLU A 15 10.93 -3.73 -0.92
CA GLU A 15 11.05 -2.34 -0.41
C GLU A 15 10.96 -1.32 -1.55
N GLY A 16 11.58 -1.60 -2.71
CA GLY A 16 11.51 -0.75 -3.89
C GLY A 16 10.07 -0.59 -4.41
N ARG A 17 9.31 -1.69 -4.43
CA ARG A 17 7.88 -1.66 -4.80
C ARG A 17 7.04 -0.90 -3.77
N HIS A 18 7.29 -1.07 -2.48
CA HIS A 18 6.58 -0.32 -1.43
C HIS A 18 6.86 1.18 -1.49
N ALA A 19 8.11 1.56 -1.74
CA ALA A 19 8.48 2.95 -1.91
C ALA A 19 7.79 3.57 -3.13
N GLU A 20 7.75 2.87 -4.26
CA GLU A 20 7.03 3.31 -5.46
C GLU A 20 5.53 3.49 -5.17
N LEU A 21 4.91 2.47 -4.56
CA LEU A 21 3.48 2.50 -4.23
C LEU A 21 3.13 3.65 -3.30
N SER A 22 3.96 3.85 -2.26
CA SER A 22 3.77 4.92 -1.27
C SER A 22 3.91 6.30 -1.89
N SER A 23 4.92 6.51 -2.75
CA SER A 23 5.14 7.81 -3.40
C SER A 23 3.96 8.17 -4.29
N ARG A 24 3.56 7.27 -5.17
CA ARG A 24 2.47 7.54 -6.12
C ARG A 24 1.11 7.64 -5.42
N LEU A 25 0.85 6.83 -4.40
CA LEU A 25 -0.35 6.99 -3.58
C LEU A 25 -0.39 8.37 -2.92
N THR A 26 0.75 8.81 -2.38
CA THR A 26 0.92 10.13 -1.77
C THR A 26 0.62 11.25 -2.75
N GLU A 27 1.18 11.18 -3.96
CA GLU A 27 0.94 12.15 -5.03
C GLU A 27 -0.56 12.26 -5.38
N HIS A 28 -1.22 11.13 -5.68
CA HIS A 28 -2.64 11.13 -6.04
C HIS A 28 -3.55 11.62 -4.90
N ALA A 29 -3.28 11.19 -3.66
CA ALA A 29 -4.07 11.58 -2.51
C ALA A 29 -3.91 13.08 -2.19
N TYR A 30 -2.69 13.62 -2.24
CA TYR A 30 -2.47 15.05 -2.06
C TYR A 30 -3.10 15.88 -3.19
N ALA A 31 -3.04 15.41 -4.44
CA ALA A 31 -3.69 16.10 -5.55
C ALA A 31 -5.21 16.25 -5.31
N LEU A 32 -5.89 15.21 -4.83
CA LEU A 32 -7.29 15.29 -4.44
C LEU A 32 -7.51 16.24 -3.25
N ILE A 33 -6.76 16.08 -2.16
CA ILE A 33 -6.92 16.90 -0.94
C ILE A 33 -6.72 18.39 -1.27
N GLU A 34 -5.71 18.71 -2.06
CA GLU A 34 -5.44 20.07 -2.50
C GLU A 34 -6.51 20.63 -3.44
N ALA A 35 -7.01 19.83 -4.38
CA ALA A 35 -8.09 20.23 -5.26
C ALA A 35 -9.36 20.58 -4.45
N VAL A 36 -9.68 19.78 -3.42
CA VAL A 36 -10.80 20.04 -2.51
C VAL A 36 -10.58 21.30 -1.69
N ALA A 37 -9.39 21.47 -1.11
CA ALA A 37 -9.05 22.64 -0.30
C ALA A 37 -9.12 23.96 -1.09
N ARG A 38 -8.73 23.92 -2.37
CA ARG A 38 -8.80 25.08 -3.27
C ARG A 38 -10.19 25.29 -3.88
N ALA A 39 -11.02 24.26 -3.99
CA ALA A 39 -12.39 24.39 -4.51
C ALA A 39 -13.31 25.22 -3.59
N THR A 40 -12.95 25.37 -2.31
CA THR A 40 -13.62 26.28 -1.37
C THR A 40 -13.12 27.72 -1.45
N ASP A 41 -12.11 28.01 -2.26
CA ASP A 41 -11.60 29.37 -2.48
C ASP A 41 -12.51 30.14 -3.46
N THR A 42 -12.71 31.43 -3.20
CA THR A 42 -13.49 32.34 -4.05
C THR A 42 -12.65 33.03 -5.12
N ALA A 43 -11.35 32.73 -5.19
CA ALA A 43 -10.44 33.31 -6.16
C ALA A 43 -10.83 32.97 -7.62
N PRO A 44 -10.58 33.85 -8.61
CA PRO A 44 -10.94 33.65 -10.02
C PRO A 44 -10.31 32.44 -10.73
N ARG A 45 -9.38 31.73 -10.05
CA ARG A 45 -8.67 30.54 -10.54
C ARG A 45 -8.87 29.32 -9.63
N ALA A 46 -9.88 29.35 -8.76
CA ALA A 46 -10.22 28.19 -7.95
C ALA A 46 -10.52 26.98 -8.86
N PRO A 47 -10.02 25.78 -8.54
CA PRO A 47 -10.29 24.58 -9.31
C PRO A 47 -11.80 24.32 -9.36
N SER A 48 -12.29 23.97 -10.54
CA SER A 48 -13.69 23.61 -10.74
C SER A 48 -14.01 22.30 -10.01
N ILE A 49 -15.30 22.07 -9.75
CA ILE A 49 -15.80 20.77 -9.27
C ILE A 49 -15.38 19.64 -10.21
N GLU A 50 -15.31 19.88 -11.52
CA GLU A 50 -14.80 18.91 -12.50
C GLU A 50 -13.35 18.51 -12.23
N HIS A 51 -12.49 19.45 -11.82
CA HIS A 51 -11.12 19.14 -11.45
C HIS A 51 -11.04 18.25 -10.21
N VAL A 52 -11.87 18.50 -9.19
CA VAL A 52 -11.97 17.64 -8.01
C VAL A 52 -12.41 16.22 -8.41
N VAL A 53 -13.41 16.10 -9.28
CA VAL A 53 -13.89 14.81 -9.80
C VAL A 53 -12.78 14.07 -10.55
N ALA A 54 -11.98 14.78 -11.34
CA ALA A 54 -10.84 14.20 -12.05
C ALA A 54 -9.78 13.65 -11.08
N MET A 55 -9.35 14.43 -10.09
CA MET A 55 -8.36 13.98 -9.10
C MET A 55 -8.86 12.80 -8.27
N ARG A 56 -10.15 12.77 -7.93
CA ARG A 56 -10.78 11.63 -7.25
C ARG A 56 -10.74 10.37 -8.11
N ARG A 57 -11.03 10.50 -9.41
CA ARG A 57 -10.99 9.39 -10.36
C ARG A 57 -9.56 8.86 -10.52
N GLU A 58 -8.56 9.72 -10.67
CA GLU A 58 -7.16 9.32 -10.77
C GLU A 58 -6.67 8.56 -9.52
N LEU A 59 -7.02 9.04 -8.33
CA LEU A 59 -6.74 8.30 -7.09
C LEU A 59 -7.43 6.94 -7.06
N SER A 60 -8.70 6.88 -7.47
CA SER A 60 -9.47 5.63 -7.50
C SER A 60 -8.88 4.63 -8.50
N ASP A 61 -8.49 5.09 -9.68
CA ASP A 61 -7.84 4.28 -10.72
C ASP A 61 -6.51 3.71 -10.18
N TYR A 62 -5.71 4.52 -9.49
CA TYR A 62 -4.45 4.07 -8.90
C TYR A 62 -4.64 3.06 -7.76
N LEU A 63 -5.60 3.31 -6.86
CA LEU A 63 -5.92 2.39 -5.76
C LEU A 63 -6.35 1.01 -6.28
N ASN A 64 -7.23 0.98 -7.27
CA ASN A 64 -7.75 -0.27 -7.84
C ASN A 64 -6.76 -0.97 -8.79
N GLY A 65 -5.93 -0.20 -9.50
CA GLY A 65 -4.99 -0.74 -10.49
C GLY A 65 -3.67 -1.22 -9.90
N GLU A 66 -3.21 -0.61 -8.79
CA GLU A 66 -1.85 -0.84 -8.29
C GLU A 66 -1.84 -1.28 -6.81
N VAL A 67 -2.50 -0.51 -5.94
CA VAL A 67 -2.43 -0.74 -4.47
C VAL A 67 -3.19 -2.01 -4.08
N LEU A 68 -4.47 -2.14 -4.44
CA LEU A 68 -5.27 -3.30 -4.05
C LEU A 68 -4.75 -4.63 -4.65
N PRO A 69 -4.30 -4.69 -5.92
CA PRO A 69 -3.68 -5.89 -6.46
C PRO A 69 -2.39 -6.31 -5.71
N HIS A 70 -1.59 -5.33 -5.27
CA HIS A 70 -0.41 -5.60 -4.44
C HIS A 70 -0.79 -6.26 -3.11
N LEU A 71 -1.72 -5.65 -2.36
CA LEU A 71 -2.18 -6.19 -1.08
C LEU A 71 -2.78 -7.60 -1.22
N ARG A 72 -3.51 -7.85 -2.31
CA ARG A 72 -4.06 -9.18 -2.60
C ARG A 72 -2.96 -10.21 -2.80
N THR A 73 -1.91 -9.86 -3.55
CA THR A 73 -0.78 -10.74 -3.80
C THR A 73 -0.08 -11.14 -2.49
N GLU A 74 0.08 -10.19 -1.56
CA GLU A 74 0.64 -10.47 -0.24
C GLU A 74 -0.27 -11.37 0.61
N GLU A 75 -1.59 -11.13 0.61
CA GLU A 75 -2.55 -11.98 1.32
C GLU A 75 -2.53 -13.43 0.79
N GLU A 76 -2.50 -13.58 -0.54
CA GLU A 76 -2.54 -14.89 -1.20
C GLU A 76 -1.22 -15.66 -1.05
N ILE A 77 -0.09 -14.96 -0.97
CA ILE A 77 1.23 -15.59 -0.97
C ILE A 77 1.90 -15.42 0.38
N LEU A 78 2.31 -14.20 0.72
CA LEU A 78 3.15 -13.91 1.90
C LEU A 78 2.47 -14.31 3.21
N TYR A 79 1.18 -14.01 3.37
CA TYR A 79 0.46 -14.28 4.63
C TYR A 79 0.31 -15.77 4.88
N ASN A 80 0.23 -16.59 3.83
CA ASN A 80 0.21 -18.05 3.98
C ASN A 80 1.53 -18.58 4.56
N PHE A 81 2.68 -18.08 4.08
CA PHE A 81 3.99 -18.41 4.66
C PHE A 81 4.11 -17.91 6.10
N ALA A 82 3.67 -16.69 6.38
CA ALA A 82 3.69 -16.12 7.72
C ALA A 82 2.85 -16.91 8.73
N ARG A 83 1.64 -17.37 8.35
CA ARG A 83 0.85 -18.25 9.21
C ARG A 83 1.59 -19.56 9.49
N GLY A 84 2.21 -20.17 8.48
CA GLY A 84 3.03 -21.37 8.64
C GLY A 84 4.26 -21.18 9.55
N ALA A 85 4.81 -19.96 9.57
CA ALA A 85 5.91 -19.55 10.43
C ALA A 85 5.50 -19.15 11.86
N GLY A 86 4.23 -19.36 12.25
CA GLY A 86 3.73 -19.01 13.59
C GLY A 86 3.37 -17.54 13.78
N GLN A 87 3.38 -16.72 12.73
CA GLN A 87 3.02 -15.29 12.77
C GLN A 87 1.50 -15.05 12.61
N GLY A 88 0.66 -16.03 12.93
CA GLY A 88 -0.78 -15.99 12.66
C GLY A 88 -1.51 -14.81 13.29
N THR A 89 -1.14 -14.42 14.52
CA THR A 89 -1.73 -13.26 15.20
C THR A 89 -1.37 -11.94 14.51
N LEU A 90 -0.13 -11.81 14.03
CA LEU A 90 0.31 -10.63 13.29
C LEU A 90 -0.42 -10.53 11.95
N VAL A 91 -0.50 -11.64 11.21
CA VAL A 91 -1.28 -11.73 9.96
C VAL A 91 -2.73 -11.32 10.18
N ALA A 92 -3.38 -11.86 11.22
CA ALA A 92 -4.76 -11.49 11.55
C ALA A 92 -4.92 -9.99 11.85
N SER A 93 -3.93 -9.37 12.50
CA SER A 93 -3.92 -7.91 12.69
C SER A 93 -3.76 -7.16 11.37
N MET A 94 -2.91 -7.60 10.46
CA MET A 94 -2.69 -6.91 9.19
C MET A 94 -3.89 -7.04 8.25
N GLU A 95 -4.61 -8.17 8.29
CA GLU A 95 -5.89 -8.30 7.58
C GLU A 95 -6.98 -7.36 8.13
N VAL A 96 -6.95 -7.04 9.43
CA VAL A 96 -7.84 -5.99 9.99
C VAL A 96 -7.48 -4.64 9.36
N ASP A 97 -6.19 -4.33 9.21
CA ASP A 97 -5.73 -3.10 8.57
C ASP A 97 -6.16 -3.06 7.09
N HIS A 98 -6.01 -4.16 6.35
CA HIS A 98 -6.47 -4.27 4.96
C HIS A 98 -7.97 -4.05 4.82
N ARG A 99 -8.79 -4.67 5.69
CA ARG A 99 -10.24 -4.42 5.71
C ARG A 99 -10.58 -2.98 6.04
N ALA A 100 -9.84 -2.33 6.94
CA ALA A 100 -10.01 -0.91 7.23
C ALA A 100 -9.68 -0.04 6.02
N MET A 101 -8.59 -0.35 5.33
CA MET A 101 -8.16 0.34 4.12
C MET A 101 -9.18 0.17 3.00
N LEU A 102 -9.67 -1.04 2.74
CA LEU A 102 -10.72 -1.32 1.74
C LEU A 102 -11.98 -0.48 1.96
N ARG A 103 -12.42 -0.33 3.23
CA ARG A 103 -13.57 0.54 3.55
C ARG A 103 -13.29 2.00 3.20
N GLN A 104 -12.06 2.48 3.40
CA GLN A 104 -11.70 3.85 3.03
C GLN A 104 -11.55 4.01 1.51
N VAL A 105 -11.04 3.01 0.79
CA VAL A 105 -11.02 3.02 -0.68
C VAL A 105 -12.44 3.08 -1.24
N GLU A 106 -13.36 2.27 -0.69
CA GLU A 106 -14.78 2.36 -1.06
C GLU A 106 -15.37 3.75 -0.75
N GLN A 107 -15.00 4.35 0.39
CA GLN A 107 -15.42 5.70 0.73
C GLN A 107 -14.84 6.75 -0.24
N VAL A 108 -13.61 6.59 -0.74
CA VAL A 108 -13.06 7.46 -1.79
C VAL A 108 -13.94 7.40 -3.03
N ASP A 109 -14.44 6.23 -3.44
CA ASP A 109 -15.28 6.08 -4.64
C ASP A 109 -16.74 6.50 -4.41
N ARG A 110 -17.28 6.30 -3.21
CA ARG A 110 -18.72 6.49 -2.90
C ARG A 110 -19.06 7.72 -2.06
N ALA A 111 -18.07 8.47 -1.58
CA ALA A 111 -18.25 9.71 -0.84
C ALA A 111 -19.26 10.67 -1.50
N ALA A 112 -20.18 11.16 -0.67
CA ALA A 112 -21.26 12.08 -1.06
C ALA A 112 -20.78 13.53 -1.23
N SER A 113 -19.64 13.89 -0.63
CA SER A 113 -19.05 15.21 -0.75
C SER A 113 -17.55 15.15 -1.10
N PRO A 114 -17.01 16.21 -1.72
CA PRO A 114 -15.57 16.36 -1.93
C PRO A 114 -14.73 16.23 -0.65
N LEU A 115 -15.21 16.79 0.46
CA LEU A 115 -14.51 16.73 1.74
C LEU A 115 -14.43 15.30 2.27
N ASP A 116 -15.53 14.54 2.19
CA ASP A 116 -15.55 13.13 2.62
C ASP A 116 -14.56 12.29 1.80
N ALA A 117 -14.47 12.54 0.48
CA ALA A 117 -13.51 11.87 -0.39
C ALA A 117 -12.05 12.19 0.01
N ALA A 118 -11.76 13.46 0.30
CA ALA A 118 -10.43 13.89 0.75
C ALA A 118 -10.05 13.32 2.13
N MET A 119 -11.01 13.25 3.06
CA MET A 119 -10.80 12.62 4.37
C MET A 119 -10.52 11.12 4.23
N ALA A 120 -11.29 10.42 3.38
CA ALA A 120 -11.05 9.01 3.10
C ALA A 120 -9.68 8.77 2.44
N ALA A 121 -9.29 9.62 1.48
CA ALA A 121 -7.96 9.56 0.86
C ALA A 121 -6.83 9.72 1.89
N ARG A 122 -6.97 10.67 2.83
CA ARG A 122 -6.02 10.85 3.93
C ARG A 122 -5.97 9.64 4.86
N ALA A 123 -7.12 9.01 5.14
CA ALA A 123 -7.17 7.80 5.93
C ALA A 123 -6.46 6.62 5.23
N VAL A 124 -6.65 6.46 3.92
CA VAL A 124 -5.92 5.45 3.12
C VAL A 124 -4.41 5.65 3.22
N LEU A 125 -3.91 6.89 3.08
CA LEU A 125 -2.48 7.18 3.22
C LEU A 125 -1.89 6.70 4.54
N LEU A 126 -2.54 7.06 5.64
CA LEU A 126 -2.06 6.72 6.98
C LEU A 126 -2.12 5.21 7.25
N LEU A 127 -3.21 4.55 6.81
CA LEU A 127 -3.35 3.11 6.95
C LEU A 127 -2.33 2.35 6.10
N PHE A 128 -2.06 2.81 4.88
CA PHE A 128 -1.08 2.19 4.00
C PHE A 128 0.35 2.32 4.54
N ALA A 129 0.73 3.51 5.01
CA ALA A 129 2.02 3.72 5.65
C ALA A 129 2.22 2.84 6.89
N LEU A 130 1.24 2.81 7.81
CA LEU A 130 1.30 1.96 9.00
C LEU A 130 1.38 0.46 8.65
N ARG A 131 0.65 0.05 7.62
CA ARG A 131 0.66 -1.33 7.12
C ARG A 131 2.05 -1.70 6.60
N ILE A 132 2.70 -0.82 5.81
CA ILE A 132 4.06 -1.03 5.31
C ILE A 132 5.04 -1.15 6.47
N GLU A 133 4.98 -0.25 7.46
CA GLU A 133 5.84 -0.34 8.65
C GLU A 133 5.68 -1.69 9.36
N LYS A 134 4.45 -2.18 9.56
CA LYS A 134 4.22 -3.50 10.16
C LYS A 134 4.80 -4.64 9.32
N GLU A 135 4.78 -4.52 8.01
CA GLU A 135 5.39 -5.53 7.15
C GLU A 135 6.90 -5.48 7.23
N GLU A 136 7.49 -4.35 6.90
CA GLU A 136 8.95 -4.19 6.74
C GLU A 136 9.69 -4.32 8.07
N GLU A 137 9.13 -3.81 9.16
CA GLU A 137 9.81 -3.79 10.46
C GLU A 137 9.48 -5.01 11.33
N VAL A 138 8.39 -5.72 11.06
CA VAL A 138 7.93 -6.83 11.92
C VAL A 138 7.77 -8.13 11.15
N LEU A 139 6.95 -8.15 10.08
CA LEU A 139 6.64 -9.38 9.36
C LEU A 139 7.85 -9.93 8.61
N LEU A 140 8.50 -9.12 7.76
CA LEU A 140 9.62 -9.56 6.93
C LEU A 140 10.84 -9.98 7.77
N PRO A 141 11.25 -9.23 8.82
CA PRO A 141 12.33 -9.67 9.70
C PRO A 141 12.00 -10.96 10.45
N GLY A 142 10.73 -11.13 10.87
CA GLY A 142 10.26 -12.36 11.51
C GLY A 142 10.33 -13.57 10.59
N LEU A 143 10.00 -13.40 9.31
CA LEU A 143 10.13 -14.43 8.28
C LEU A 143 11.60 -14.76 7.97
N ALA A 144 12.45 -13.74 7.87
CA ALA A 144 13.88 -13.92 7.64
C ALA A 144 14.55 -14.73 8.77
N GLN A 145 14.14 -14.53 10.03
CA GLN A 145 14.66 -15.27 11.18
C GLN A 145 14.38 -16.79 11.10
N VAL A 146 13.31 -17.19 10.41
CA VAL A 146 12.98 -18.60 10.17
C VAL A 146 13.42 -19.10 8.78
N GLY A 147 14.25 -18.31 8.08
CA GLY A 147 14.83 -18.67 6.79
C GLY A 147 13.89 -18.50 5.58
N ILE A 148 12.81 -17.74 5.71
CA ILE A 148 11.89 -17.43 4.61
C ILE A 148 12.28 -16.09 4.00
N ASP A 149 12.71 -16.10 2.73
CA ASP A 149 13.02 -14.90 1.95
C ASP A 149 11.74 -14.38 1.25
N ALA A 150 11.21 -13.25 1.73
CA ALA A 150 10.00 -12.66 1.20
C ALA A 150 10.14 -12.11 -0.23
N ALA A 151 11.32 -11.64 -0.62
CA ALA A 151 11.55 -11.17 -1.99
C ALA A 151 11.51 -12.35 -2.98
N LEU A 152 11.98 -13.52 -2.57
CA LEU A 152 11.82 -14.76 -3.35
C LEU A 152 10.36 -15.22 -3.39
N VAL A 153 9.62 -15.07 -2.29
CA VAL A 153 8.21 -15.47 -2.17
C VAL A 153 7.32 -14.60 -3.05
N LEU A 154 7.49 -13.28 -3.02
CA LEU A 154 6.70 -12.32 -3.81
C LEU A 154 7.21 -12.19 -5.26
N GLY A 155 8.51 -12.37 -5.49
CA GLY A 155 9.15 -12.30 -6.81
C GLY A 155 8.95 -13.54 -7.69
N ARG A 156 8.20 -14.56 -7.22
CA ARG A 156 7.84 -15.75 -8.02
C ARG A 156 6.44 -15.62 -8.61
N PRO A 157 6.29 -15.12 -9.85
CA PRO A 157 5.10 -15.39 -10.63
C PRO A 157 5.06 -16.90 -10.92
N HIS A 158 4.16 -17.62 -10.25
CA HIS A 158 3.73 -19.00 -10.56
C HIS A 158 4.85 -19.98 -10.97
N HIS A 159 5.71 -20.40 -10.04
CA HIS A 159 6.47 -21.63 -10.21
C HIS A 159 6.75 -22.28 -8.85
N VAL A 160 5.81 -23.12 -8.37
CA VAL A 160 6.01 -24.53 -7.96
C VAL A 160 4.62 -25.14 -7.73
N LEU A 161 4.05 -25.78 -8.75
CA LEU A 161 3.11 -26.89 -8.61
C LEU A 161 3.73 -28.10 -9.33
N GLY A 162 3.95 -29.19 -8.58
CA GLY A 162 4.53 -30.46 -9.05
C GLY A 162 6.05 -30.47 -9.01
N THR A 163 6.74 -31.28 -8.19
CA THR A 163 6.58 -32.74 -8.07
C THR A 163 7.01 -33.23 -6.68
N LEU A 164 6.13 -33.97 -6.00
CA LEU A 164 6.58 -34.88 -4.93
C LEU A 164 7.29 -36.07 -5.61
N PRO A 165 8.42 -36.55 -5.08
CA PRO A 165 9.00 -37.80 -5.53
C PRO A 165 8.07 -38.95 -5.11
N ARG A 166 7.63 -39.75 -6.08
CA ARG A 166 7.03 -41.05 -5.79
C ARG A 166 8.17 -41.99 -5.40
N THR A 167 8.13 -42.46 -4.16
CA THR A 167 8.79 -43.71 -3.74
C THR A 167 8.20 -44.89 -4.48
#